data_AF-U6RCX2-F1
#
_entry.id   AF-U6RCX2-F1
#
_cell.length_a   1.000
_cell.length_b   1.000
_cell.length_c   1.000
_cell.angle_alpha   90.00
_cell.angle_beta   90.00
_cell.angle_gamma   90.00
#
_symmetry.space_group_name_H-M   'P 1'
#
loop_
_entity.id
_entity.type
_entity.pdbx_description
1 polymer ?
#
loop_
_entity_poly.entity_id
_entity_poly.type
_entity_poly.pdbx_seq_one_letter_code
_entity_poly.pdbx_strand_id
1 'polypeptide(L)'
;MEPKQSYKENNYPYYHQVIGNDISNTWHDAAQKELGGDWQMPTKEEWHELLFSTEHEWVSIHDRQGYLFTAKNGSRLFFPANGYAYDQNVDTPDEGYYWTSTFSNIDNAYVTYLPSNSWGISYYDRYIGIGIRAVKMN
;
A
#
# COMPACT_ATOMS: atom_id res chain seq x y z
N MET A 1 -13.20 -6.08 9.68
CA MET A 1 -14.07 -4.91 9.38
C MET A 1 -15.14 -5.27 8.34
N GLU A 2 -16.28 -4.57 8.28
CA GLU A 2 -17.14 -4.60 7.08
C GLU A 2 -16.50 -3.78 5.95
N PRO A 3 -16.54 -4.24 4.68
CA PRO A 3 -15.98 -3.49 3.56
C PRO A 3 -16.65 -2.12 3.40
N LYS A 4 -15.86 -1.08 3.14
CA LYS A 4 -16.41 0.23 2.77
C LYS A 4 -17.13 0.13 1.41
N GLN A 5 -18.32 0.72 1.35
CA GLN A 5 -19.11 0.79 0.11
C GLN A 5 -18.63 1.88 -0.85
N SER A 6 -17.95 2.91 -0.34
CA SER A 6 -17.34 3.94 -1.17
C SER A 6 -16.13 4.59 -0.50
N TYR A 7 -15.25 5.18 -1.30
CA TYR A 7 -14.07 5.93 -0.86
C TYR A 7 -14.23 7.41 -1.23
N LYS A 8 -14.62 8.24 -0.26
CA LYS A 8 -14.91 9.67 -0.46
C LYS A 8 -14.33 10.47 0.69
N GLU A 9 -13.92 11.71 0.41
CA GLU A 9 -13.46 12.67 1.41
C GLU A 9 -14.35 12.71 2.65
N ASN A 10 -15.66 12.89 2.47
CA ASN A 10 -16.61 13.06 3.57
C ASN A 10 -16.86 11.80 4.42
N ASN A 11 -16.36 10.63 4.01
CA ASN A 11 -16.50 9.37 4.75
C ASN A 11 -15.16 8.86 5.33
N TYR A 12 -14.11 9.68 5.26
CA TYR A 12 -12.85 9.43 5.92
C TYR A 12 -12.76 10.27 7.21
N PRO A 13 -12.89 9.67 8.40
CA PRO A 13 -13.04 10.40 9.67
C PRO A 13 -11.81 11.21 10.08
N TYR A 14 -10.66 10.95 9.47
CA TYR A 14 -9.39 11.59 9.78
C TYR A 14 -8.91 12.53 8.67
N TYR A 15 -9.74 12.84 7.67
CA TYR A 15 -9.39 13.81 6.64
C TYR A 15 -9.15 15.19 7.28
N HIS A 16 -8.23 15.99 6.74
CA HIS A 16 -7.79 17.27 7.32
C HIS A 16 -7.24 17.20 8.76
N GLN A 17 -6.81 16.01 9.22
CA GLN A 17 -6.26 15.82 10.57
C GLN A 17 -4.90 15.14 10.55
N VAL A 18 -3.97 15.66 11.36
CA VAL A 18 -2.69 15.00 11.64
C VAL A 18 -2.92 13.91 12.69
N ILE A 19 -2.72 12.65 12.30
CA ILE A 19 -2.94 11.46 13.16
C ILE A 19 -1.63 10.75 13.54
N GLY A 20 -0.49 11.39 13.26
CA GLY A 20 0.85 10.83 13.41
C GLY A 20 1.65 10.99 12.12
N ASN A 21 2.98 11.04 12.25
CA ASN A 21 3.89 11.06 11.09
C ASN A 21 4.11 9.65 10.50
N ASP A 22 3.86 8.63 11.31
CA ASP A 22 3.82 7.22 10.94
C ASP A 22 2.73 6.58 11.81
N ILE A 23 1.83 5.84 11.18
CA ILE A 23 0.74 5.16 11.87
C ILE A 23 1.03 3.68 12.15
N SER A 24 2.19 3.16 11.73
CA SER A 24 2.59 1.77 12.00
C SER A 24 2.53 1.48 13.51
N ASN A 25 2.00 0.30 13.87
CA ASN A 25 1.86 -0.12 15.28
C ASN A 25 1.01 0.82 16.17
N THR A 26 0.21 1.72 15.57
CA THR A 26 -0.75 2.55 16.30
C THR A 26 -2.17 2.00 16.14
N TRP A 27 -3.13 2.55 16.87
CA TRP A 27 -4.54 2.21 16.73
C TRP A 27 -5.13 2.52 15.32
N HIS A 28 -4.41 3.26 14.49
CA HIS A 28 -4.74 3.55 13.09
C HIS A 28 -4.15 2.55 12.09
N ASP A 29 -3.23 1.67 12.50
CA ASP A 29 -2.62 0.66 11.64
C ASP A 29 -3.67 -0.40 11.25
N ALA A 30 -4.06 -0.38 9.97
CA ALA A 30 -5.08 -1.31 9.47
C ALA A 30 -4.58 -2.76 9.42
N ALA A 31 -3.28 -2.99 9.18
CA ALA A 31 -2.72 -4.34 9.19
C ALA A 31 -2.70 -4.91 10.61
N GLN A 32 -2.26 -4.12 11.59
CA GLN A 32 -2.29 -4.53 13.00
C GLN A 32 -3.73 -4.79 13.47
N LYS A 33 -4.67 -3.92 13.10
CA LYS A 33 -6.07 -4.04 13.52
C LYS A 33 -6.74 -5.31 12.98
N GLU A 34 -6.46 -5.68 11.73
CA GLU A 34 -7.11 -6.85 11.10
C GLU A 34 -6.33 -8.16 11.31
N LEU A 35 -5.00 -8.13 11.43
CA LEU A 35 -4.16 -9.33 11.58
C LEU A 35 -3.61 -9.56 12.99
N GLY A 36 -3.52 -8.53 13.82
CA GLY A 36 -3.01 -8.59 15.20
C GLY A 36 -1.51 -8.88 15.31
N GLY A 37 -1.03 -8.99 16.55
CA GLY A 37 0.36 -9.33 16.86
C GLY A 37 1.37 -8.35 16.24
N ASP A 38 2.42 -8.89 15.64
CA ASP A 38 3.54 -8.13 15.07
C ASP A 38 3.30 -7.71 13.60
N TRP A 39 2.07 -7.85 13.09
CA TRP A 39 1.72 -7.40 11.74
C TRP A 39 1.50 -5.89 11.73
N GLN A 40 2.14 -5.20 10.80
CA GLN A 40 2.09 -3.75 10.66
C GLN A 40 1.95 -3.35 9.19
N MET A 41 1.48 -2.13 8.97
CA MET A 41 1.58 -1.50 7.66
C MET A 41 3.06 -1.18 7.36
N PRO A 42 3.54 -1.41 6.13
CA PRO A 42 4.90 -1.04 5.74
C PRO A 42 5.07 0.48 5.74
N THR A 43 6.22 0.94 6.20
CA THR A 43 6.67 2.33 6.08
C THR A 43 7.09 2.65 4.65
N LYS A 44 7.21 3.95 4.34
CA LYS A 44 7.80 4.43 3.08
C LYS A 44 9.23 3.93 2.91
N GLU A 45 10.01 3.90 3.98
CA GLU A 45 11.41 3.48 3.97
C GLU A 45 11.55 1.99 3.67
N GLU A 46 10.69 1.13 4.21
CA GLU A 46 10.68 -0.31 3.90
C GLU A 46 10.30 -0.58 2.44
N TRP A 47 9.31 0.17 1.91
CA TRP A 47 9.00 0.11 0.48
C TRP A 47 10.15 0.58 -0.39
N HIS A 48 10.83 1.65 0.02
CA HIS A 48 12.02 2.14 -0.67
C HIS A 48 13.13 1.07 -0.64
N GLU A 49 13.38 0.42 0.49
CA GLU A 49 14.36 -0.68 0.55
C GLU A 49 14.00 -1.79 -0.44
N LEU A 50 12.75 -2.24 -0.47
CA LEU A 50 12.28 -3.28 -1.38
C LEU A 50 12.53 -2.89 -2.84
N LEU A 51 12.11 -1.69 -3.25
CA LEU A 51 12.23 -1.20 -4.63
C LEU A 51 13.68 -1.09 -5.10
N PHE A 52 14.57 -0.61 -4.23
CA PHE A 52 15.95 -0.28 -4.61
C PHE A 52 16.99 -1.36 -4.27
N SER A 53 16.62 -2.37 -3.47
CA SER A 53 17.56 -3.41 -3.00
C SER A 53 17.26 -4.81 -3.54
N THR A 54 16.25 -4.97 -4.37
CA THR A 54 15.87 -6.24 -4.99
C THR A 54 15.81 -6.15 -6.51
N GLU A 55 15.97 -7.30 -7.17
CA GLU A 55 15.63 -7.41 -8.58
C GLU A 55 14.12 -7.51 -8.73
N HIS A 56 13.56 -6.95 -9.81
CA HIS A 56 12.12 -6.96 -10.01
C HIS A 56 11.75 -7.16 -11.49
N GLU A 57 10.68 -7.90 -11.74
CA GLU A 57 10.14 -8.13 -13.08
C GLU A 57 8.61 -8.10 -13.06
N TRP A 58 8.01 -7.60 -14.14
CA TRP A 58 6.57 -7.67 -14.37
C TRP A 58 6.20 -9.05 -14.93
N VAL A 59 5.40 -9.80 -14.20
CA VAL A 59 5.05 -11.19 -14.53
C VAL A 59 3.55 -11.45 -14.36
N SER A 60 3.10 -12.58 -14.88
CA SER A 60 1.78 -13.13 -14.59
C SER A 60 1.90 -14.40 -13.74
N ILE A 61 1.30 -14.39 -12.55
CA ILE A 61 1.24 -15.56 -11.65
C ILE A 61 -0.23 -15.86 -11.36
N HIS A 62 -0.69 -17.07 -11.70
CA HIS A 62 -2.09 -17.49 -11.56
C HIS A 62 -3.09 -16.48 -12.14
N ASP A 63 -2.85 -16.06 -13.39
CA ASP A 63 -3.67 -15.11 -14.15
C ASP A 63 -3.79 -13.71 -13.53
N ARG A 64 -2.88 -13.36 -12.62
CA ARG A 64 -2.74 -12.00 -12.08
C ARG A 64 -1.41 -11.41 -12.50
N GLN A 65 -1.45 -10.25 -13.13
CA GLN A 65 -0.26 -9.47 -13.44
C GLN A 65 0.25 -8.75 -12.19
N GLY A 66 1.55 -8.46 -12.14
CA GLY A 66 2.15 -7.71 -11.03
C GLY A 66 3.67 -7.80 -11.02
N TYR A 67 4.28 -7.22 -9.99
CA TYR A 67 5.73 -7.28 -9.78
C TYR A 67 6.13 -8.47 -8.93
N LEU A 68 7.11 -9.23 -9.41
CA LEU A 68 7.84 -10.22 -8.63
C LEU A 68 9.19 -9.61 -8.22
N PHE A 69 9.37 -9.38 -6.92
CA PHE A 69 10.63 -8.94 -6.35
C PHE A 69 11.44 -10.15 -5.90
N THR A 70 12.74 -10.15 -6.22
CA THR A 70 13.70 -11.21 -5.88
C THR A 70 14.87 -10.60 -5.11
N ALA A 71 15.00 -10.99 -3.84
CA ALA A 71 16.13 -10.59 -3.00
C ALA A 71 17.40 -11.35 -3.36
N LYS A 72 18.57 -10.83 -2.96
CA LYS A 72 19.88 -11.45 -3.22
C LYS A 72 20.02 -12.89 -2.69
N ASN A 73 19.27 -13.22 -1.64
CA ASN A 73 19.25 -14.57 -1.07
C ASN A 73 18.29 -15.53 -1.82
N GLY A 74 17.68 -15.09 -2.92
CA GLY A 74 16.75 -15.86 -3.74
C GLY A 74 15.30 -15.85 -3.26
N SER A 75 14.99 -15.21 -2.12
CA SER A 75 13.61 -15.07 -1.63
C SER A 75 12.80 -14.20 -2.57
N ARG A 76 11.51 -14.55 -2.75
CA ARG A 76 10.63 -13.88 -3.71
C ARG A 76 9.34 -13.40 -3.09
N LEU A 77 8.89 -12.21 -3.49
CA LEU A 77 7.60 -11.64 -3.12
C LEU A 77 6.86 -11.15 -4.36
N PHE A 78 5.61 -11.59 -4.52
CA PHE A 78 4.74 -11.15 -5.62
C PHE A 78 3.70 -10.14 -5.13
N PHE A 79 3.63 -9.01 -5.83
CA PHE A 79 2.69 -7.93 -5.60
C PHE A 79 1.78 -7.79 -6.83
N PRO A 80 0.54 -8.31 -6.78
CA PRO A 80 -0.38 -8.24 -7.90
C PRO A 80 -0.81 -6.80 -8.19
N ALA A 81 -1.21 -6.53 -9.43
CA ALA A 81 -2.01 -5.38 -9.77
C ALA A 81 -3.34 -5.41 -8.99
N ASN A 82 -3.77 -4.24 -8.53
CA ASN A 82 -4.95 -4.07 -7.68
C ASN A 82 -5.68 -2.74 -7.90
N GLY A 83 -5.11 -1.81 -8.65
CA GLY A 83 -5.65 -0.47 -8.85
C GLY A 83 -5.82 0.32 -7.55
N TYR A 84 -6.61 1.38 -7.64
CA TYR A 84 -7.09 2.12 -6.48
C TYR A 84 -8.58 2.42 -6.62
N ALA A 85 -9.27 2.58 -5.49
CA ALA A 85 -10.70 2.83 -5.46
C ALA A 85 -11.02 4.29 -5.14
N TYR A 86 -11.84 4.91 -5.98
CA TYR A 86 -12.42 6.24 -5.80
C TYR A 86 -13.94 6.18 -5.98
N ASP A 87 -14.68 6.73 -5.01
CA ASP A 87 -16.12 6.49 -4.86
C ASP A 87 -16.41 4.98 -4.85
N GLN A 88 -17.09 4.46 -5.87
CA GLN A 88 -17.50 3.05 -6.02
C GLN A 88 -16.72 2.34 -7.14
N ASN A 89 -15.77 3.01 -7.79
CA ASN A 89 -15.05 2.49 -8.93
C ASN A 89 -13.62 2.10 -8.55
N VAL A 90 -13.06 1.15 -9.29
CA VAL A 90 -11.63 0.83 -9.27
C VAL A 90 -11.01 1.38 -10.55
N ASP A 91 -10.06 2.29 -10.38
CA ASP A 91 -9.27 2.86 -11.46
C ASP A 91 -7.94 2.11 -11.60
N THR A 92 -7.44 2.07 -12.84
CA THR A 92 -6.19 1.38 -13.24
C THR A 92 -6.00 -0.02 -12.62
N PRO A 93 -6.99 -0.94 -12.77
CA PRO A 93 -6.98 -2.25 -12.11
C PRO A 93 -5.81 -3.16 -12.53
N ASP A 94 -5.13 -2.82 -13.62
CA ASP A 94 -3.96 -3.46 -14.20
C ASP A 94 -2.62 -2.94 -13.63
N GLU A 95 -2.66 -1.97 -12.71
CA GLU A 95 -1.49 -1.42 -12.02
C GLU A 95 -1.49 -1.76 -10.53
N GLY A 96 -0.31 -1.82 -9.91
CA GLY A 96 -0.18 -2.04 -8.47
C GLY A 96 -0.13 -0.74 -7.67
N TYR A 97 -0.93 -0.62 -6.62
CA TYR A 97 -0.91 0.47 -5.66
C TYR A 97 -0.95 -0.06 -4.23
N TYR A 98 -0.05 0.43 -3.40
CA TYR A 98 0.08 -0.04 -2.02
C TYR A 98 0.33 1.11 -1.05
N TRP A 99 -0.54 1.23 -0.05
CA TRP A 99 -0.37 2.23 1.01
C TRP A 99 0.90 1.95 1.82
N THR A 100 1.52 3.04 2.26
CA THR A 100 2.49 3.01 3.36
C THR A 100 1.84 3.59 4.62
N SER A 101 2.43 3.32 5.79
CA SER A 101 2.02 3.90 7.06
C SER A 101 2.51 5.35 7.25
N THR A 102 3.37 5.83 6.35
CA THR A 102 4.07 7.11 6.50
C THR A 102 3.22 8.28 6.00
N PHE A 103 3.03 9.27 6.85
CA PHE A 103 2.34 10.51 6.56
C PHE A 103 3.11 11.35 5.54
N SER A 104 2.40 11.96 4.58
CA SER A 104 2.99 12.92 3.65
C SER A 104 2.62 14.35 4.03
N ASN A 105 1.32 14.63 4.08
CA ASN A 105 0.78 15.92 4.51
C ASN A 105 -0.65 15.74 5.04
N ILE A 106 -1.31 16.85 5.41
CA ILE A 106 -2.61 16.81 6.07
C ILE A 106 -3.71 16.10 5.25
N ASP A 107 -3.57 16.05 3.93
CA ASP A 107 -4.53 15.38 3.04
C ASP A 107 -4.02 14.02 2.57
N ASN A 108 -2.70 13.85 2.47
CA ASN A 108 -2.05 12.75 1.76
C ASN A 108 -1.21 11.82 2.64
N ALA A 109 -1.16 10.55 2.25
CA ALA A 109 -0.15 9.58 2.72
C ALA A 109 0.69 9.08 1.54
N TYR A 110 1.86 8.51 1.83
CA TYR A 110 2.70 7.92 0.77
C TYR A 110 2.11 6.62 0.26
N VAL A 111 2.27 6.39 -1.04
CA VAL A 111 1.85 5.17 -1.74
C VAL A 111 2.99 4.67 -2.62
N THR A 112 3.16 3.35 -2.68
CA THR A 112 4.00 2.71 -3.69
C THR A 112 3.14 2.38 -4.90
N TYR A 113 3.56 2.84 -6.08
CA TYR A 113 2.88 2.57 -7.34
C TYR A 113 3.79 1.71 -8.24
N LEU A 114 3.18 0.74 -8.92
CA LEU A 114 3.84 -0.36 -9.61
C LEU A 114 3.12 -0.69 -10.94
N PRO A 115 3.11 0.22 -11.94
CA PRO A 115 2.61 -0.06 -13.29
C PRO A 115 3.61 -0.91 -14.10
N SER A 116 3.17 -1.60 -15.16
CA SER A 116 4.04 -2.55 -15.88
C SER A 116 5.34 -1.96 -16.48
N ASN A 117 5.42 -0.65 -16.65
CA ASN A 117 6.53 0.06 -17.29
C ASN A 117 7.29 1.01 -16.35
N SER A 118 6.95 1.07 -15.06
CA SER A 118 7.57 1.98 -14.10
C SER A 118 7.34 1.51 -12.67
N TRP A 119 7.97 2.16 -11.71
CA TRP A 119 7.71 1.94 -10.30
C TRP A 119 8.20 3.16 -9.52
N GLY A 120 7.63 3.35 -8.33
CA GLY A 120 8.13 4.38 -7.43
C GLY A 120 7.23 4.62 -6.23
N ILE A 121 7.54 5.71 -5.55
CA ILE A 121 6.76 6.21 -4.42
C ILE A 121 6.13 7.54 -4.82
N SER A 122 4.84 7.68 -4.57
CA SER A 122 4.05 8.90 -4.75
C SER A 122 3.26 9.17 -3.48
N TYR A 123 2.28 10.05 -3.54
CA TYR A 123 1.34 10.31 -2.44
C TYR A 123 -0.06 10.48 -3.02
N TYR A 124 -1.06 10.03 -2.26
CA TYR A 124 -2.48 10.09 -2.63
C TYR A 124 -3.28 10.57 -1.42
N ASP A 125 -4.48 11.09 -1.69
CA ASP A 125 -5.41 11.49 -0.64
C ASP A 125 -5.75 10.28 0.25
N ARG A 126 -5.74 10.48 1.58
CA ARG A 126 -5.91 9.40 2.56
C ARG A 126 -7.29 8.74 2.55
N TYR A 127 -8.27 9.34 1.86
CA TYR A 127 -9.60 8.75 1.71
C TYR A 127 -9.69 7.73 0.56
N ILE A 128 -8.67 7.65 -0.32
CA ILE A 128 -8.63 6.70 -1.45
C ILE A 128 -8.46 5.27 -0.94
N GLY A 129 -9.18 4.34 -1.57
CA GLY A 129 -9.07 2.92 -1.27
C GLY A 129 -7.89 2.29 -2.00
N ILE A 130 -6.74 2.19 -1.34
CA ILE A 130 -5.57 1.49 -1.86
C ILE A 130 -5.26 0.26 -1.01
N GLY A 131 -4.71 -0.77 -1.64
CA GLY A 131 -4.35 -2.02 -0.97
C GLY A 131 -3.23 -1.85 0.07
N ILE A 132 -3.20 -2.75 1.05
CA ILE A 132 -2.14 -2.83 2.05
C ILE A 132 -1.49 -4.20 1.95
N ARG A 133 -0.17 -4.24 1.88
CA ARG A 133 0.61 -5.47 2.06
C ARG A 133 1.28 -5.43 3.42
N ALA A 134 0.68 -6.08 4.41
CA ALA A 134 1.22 -6.12 5.76
C ALA A 134 2.62 -6.73 5.80
N VAL A 135 3.47 -6.19 6.67
CA VAL A 135 4.78 -6.72 7.02
C VAL A 135 4.72 -7.29 8.43
N LYS A 136 5.47 -8.36 8.69
CA LYS A 136 5.57 -8.94 10.02
C LYS A 136 6.89 -8.51 10.64
N MET A 137 6.82 -7.83 11.77
CA MET A 137 8.00 -7.42 12.53
C MET A 137 8.55 -8.60 13.34
N ASN A 138 9.88 -8.65 13.49
CA ASN A 138 10.59 -9.68 14.25
C ASN A 138 10.88 -9.23 15.68
#